data_AF-A0A0G4NRA5-F1
#
_entry.id   AF-A0A0G4NRA5-F1
#
_cell.length_a   1.000
_cell.length_b   1.000
_cell.length_c   1.000
_cell.angle_alpha   90.00
_cell.angle_beta   90.00
_cell.angle_gamma   90.00
#
_symmetry.space_group_name_H-M   'P 1'
#
loop_
_entity.id
_entity.type
_entity.pdbx_description
1 polymer ?
#
loop_
_entity_poly.entity_id
_entity_poly.type
_entity_poly.pdbx_seq_one_letter_code
_entity_poly.pdbx_strand_id
1 'polypeptide(L)'
;MQYCNVIIYSYHYLLDPKIAERVSRELSKDCIVVFDEAHNIDNVCIESLSTDITEDSLRKAARGAQNLDRKIAEMKQTDQEQLQNEY
;
A
#
# COMPACT_ATOMS: atom_id res chain seq x y z
N MET A 1 3.91 6.07 18.89
CA MET A 1 3.02 6.34 20.05
C MET A 1 3.69 5.93 21.36
N GLN A 2 4.20 6.86 22.18
CA GLN A 2 5.12 6.46 23.27
C GLN A 2 4.47 5.96 24.58
N TYR A 3 3.14 5.95 24.77
CA TYR A 3 2.54 5.40 26.01
C TYR A 3 1.12 4.86 25.81
N CYS A 4 0.97 3.73 25.12
CA CYS A 4 -0.27 2.95 25.20
C CYS A 4 0.04 1.56 25.75
N ASN A 5 -0.55 1.19 26.88
CA ASN A 5 -0.40 -0.15 27.47
C ASN A 5 -1.29 -1.19 26.79
N VAL A 6 -2.41 -0.76 26.22
CA VAL A 6 -3.38 -1.62 25.53
C VAL A 6 -3.80 -0.91 24.25
N ILE A 7 -3.83 -1.65 23.15
CA ILE A 7 -4.25 -1.17 21.84
C ILE A 7 -5.30 -2.15 21.31
N ILE A 8 -6.43 -1.63 20.86
CA ILE A 8 -7.53 -2.42 20.30
C ILE A 8 -7.72 -1.99 18.85
N TYR A 9 -7.50 -2.92 17.92
CA TYR A 9 -7.74 -2.71 16.50
C TYR A 9 -8.21 -4.00 15.83
N SER A 10 -8.73 -3.88 14.61
CA SER A 10 -9.15 -5.01 13.78
C SER A 10 -7.96 -5.78 13.21
N TYR A 11 -8.19 -7.05 12.87
CA TYR A 11 -7.20 -7.96 12.27
C TYR A 11 -6.47 -7.39 11.06
N HIS A 12 -7.13 -6.59 10.23
CA HIS A 12 -6.52 -6.01 9.04
C HIS A 12 -5.27 -5.16 9.34
N TYR A 13 -5.20 -4.53 10.52
CA TYR A 13 -4.04 -3.69 10.88
C TYR A 13 -2.78 -4.50 11.21
N LEU A 14 -2.96 -5.78 11.57
CA LEU A 14 -1.86 -6.68 11.90
C LEU A 14 -1.55 -7.67 10.78
N LEU A 15 -2.56 -8.10 10.02
CA LEU A 15 -2.43 -9.14 9.01
C LEU A 15 -2.29 -8.62 7.57
N ASP A 16 -2.82 -7.44 7.24
CA ASP A 16 -2.60 -6.85 5.91
C ASP A 16 -1.15 -6.36 5.81
N PRO A 17 -0.30 -6.93 4.94
CA PRO A 17 1.11 -6.56 4.86
C PRO A 17 1.33 -5.07 4.54
N LYS A 18 0.39 -4.41 3.84
CA LYS A 18 0.49 -2.98 3.50
C LYS A 18 0.32 -2.09 4.72
N ILE A 19 -0.47 -2.53 5.69
CA ILE A 19 -0.79 -1.76 6.91
C ILE A 19 0.11 -2.20 8.06
N ALA A 20 0.32 -3.50 8.20
CA ALA A 20 1.10 -4.13 9.25
C ALA A 20 2.53 -3.60 9.29
N GLU A 21 3.18 -3.34 8.14
CA GLU A 21 4.53 -2.77 8.14
C GLU A 21 4.59 -1.39 8.82
N ARG A 22 3.52 -0.58 8.69
CA ARG A 22 3.44 0.74 9.32
C ARG A 22 3.15 0.65 10.81
N VAL A 23 2.22 -0.24 11.19
CA VAL A 23 1.73 -0.38 12.57
C VAL A 23 2.72 -1.18 13.44
N SER A 24 3.28 -2.27 12.90
CA SER A 24 4.22 -3.14 13.62
C SER A 24 5.51 -2.44 14.03
N ARG A 25 5.94 -1.40 13.29
CA ARG A 25 7.11 -0.59 13.67
C ARG A 25 6.90 0.21 14.95
N GLU A 26 5.65 0.48 15.31
CA GLU A 26 5.30 1.17 16.55
C GLU A 26 5.03 0.21 17.72
N LEU A 27 4.85 -1.09 17.45
CA LEU A 27 4.63 -2.11 18.47
C LEU A 27 5.97 -2.67 18.97
N SER A 28 6.10 -2.79 20.30
CA SER A 28 7.24 -3.50 20.89
C SER A 28 7.21 -4.97 20.50
N LYS A 29 8.38 -5.57 20.25
CA LYS A 29 8.49 -7.04 20.06
C LYS A 29 8.09 -7.81 21.32
N ASP A 30 8.18 -7.18 22.49
CA ASP A 30 7.82 -7.75 23.79
C ASP A 30 6.35 -7.43 24.16
N CYS A 31 5.44 -7.40 23.19
CA CYS A 31 4.01 -7.21 23.44
C CYS A 31 3.24 -8.53 23.42
N ILE A 32 2.12 -8.58 24.15
CA ILE A 32 1.19 -9.70 24.11
C ILE A 32 0.09 -9.36 23.10
N VAL A 33 -0.07 -10.21 22.09
CA VAL A 33 -1.14 -10.08 21.09
C VAL A 33 -2.25 -11.05 21.43
N VAL A 34 -3.49 -10.54 21.50
CA VAL A 34 -4.69 -11.33 21.75
C VAL A 34 -5.61 -11.24 20.54
N PHE A 35 -5.91 -12.37 19.92
CA PHE A 35 -6.91 -12.48 18.85
C PHE A 35 -8.26 -12.84 19.48
N ASP A 36 -9.27 -11.97 19.32
CA ASP A 36 -10.63 -12.19 19.81
C ASP A 36 -11.56 -12.65 18.67
N GLU A 37 -12.38 -13.67 18.87
CA GLU A 37 -13.17 -14.31 17.80
C GLU A 37 -12.31 -14.82 16.62
N ALA A 38 -11.20 -15.50 16.93
CA ALA A 38 -10.20 -15.94 15.94
C ALA A 38 -10.68 -17.04 14.97
N HIS A 39 -11.96 -17.42 14.98
CA HIS A 39 -12.50 -18.45 14.09
C HIS A 39 -12.51 -18.03 12.61
N ASN A 40 -12.42 -16.73 12.31
CA ASN A 40 -12.40 -16.18 10.95
C ASN A 40 -10.99 -15.85 10.42
N ILE A 41 -9.94 -16.17 11.17
CA ILE A 41 -8.57 -15.73 10.86
C ILE A 41 -8.08 -16.18 9.48
N ASP A 42 -8.46 -17.38 9.04
CA ASP A 42 -8.04 -17.93 7.75
C ASP A 42 -8.62 -17.12 6.59
N ASN A 43 -9.91 -16.79 6.65
CA ASN A 43 -10.57 -15.98 5.63
C ASN A 43 -9.95 -14.58 5.55
N VAL A 44 -9.67 -13.97 6.71
CA VAL A 44 -9.02 -12.64 6.77
C VAL A 44 -7.62 -12.69 6.16
N CYS A 45 -6.85 -13.75 6.42
CA CYS A 45 -5.53 -13.93 5.79
C CYS A 45 -5.64 -14.10 4.27
N ILE A 46 -6.59 -14.91 3.80
CA ILE A 46 -6.83 -15.13 2.36
C ILE A 46 -7.18 -13.81 1.68
N GLU A 47 -8.13 -13.05 2.24
CA GLU A 47 -8.55 -11.75 1.67
C GLU A 47 -7.42 -10.72 1.69
N SER A 48 -6.64 -10.65 2.77
CA SER A 48 -5.56 -9.66 2.92
C SER A 48 -4.38 -9.89 1.98
N LEU A 49 -4.20 -11.13 1.52
CA LEU A 49 -3.09 -11.52 0.63
C LEU A 49 -3.53 -11.76 -0.82
N SER A 50 -4.84 -11.86 -1.07
CA SER A 50 -5.39 -12.08 -2.40
C SER A 50 -5.70 -10.76 -3.10
N THR A 51 -5.69 -10.77 -4.43
CA THR A 51 -6.14 -9.64 -5.25
C THR A 51 -6.72 -10.18 -6.54
N ASP A 52 -7.93 -9.73 -6.87
CA ASP A 52 -8.61 -10.14 -8.08
C ASP A 52 -8.17 -9.29 -9.29
N ILE A 53 -7.75 -9.98 -10.35
CA ILE A 53 -7.41 -9.35 -11.62
C ILE A 53 -8.57 -9.59 -12.59
N THR A 54 -9.24 -8.50 -12.95
CA THR A 54 -10.34 -8.51 -13.93
C THR A 54 -9.91 -7.88 -15.24
N GLU A 55 -10.65 -8.13 -16.31
CA GLU A 55 -10.41 -7.49 -17.61
C GLU A 55 -10.49 -5.94 -17.51
N ASP A 56 -11.40 -5.41 -16.70
CA ASP A 56 -11.49 -3.97 -16.44
C ASP A 56 -10.24 -3.44 -15.71
N SER A 57 -9.70 -4.19 -14.73
CA SER A 57 -8.42 -3.87 -14.08
C SER A 57 -7.29 -3.76 -15.10
N LEU A 58 -7.22 -4.69 -16.07
CA LEU A 58 -6.21 -4.67 -17.14
C LEU A 58 -6.40 -3.48 -18.10
N ARG A 59 -7.64 -3.17 -18.50
CA ARG A 59 -7.95 -2.00 -19.35
C ARG A 59 -7.60 -0.69 -18.65
N LYS A 60 -7.81 -0.60 -17.34
CA LYS A 60 -7.36 0.55 -16.51
C LYS A 60 -5.84 0.62 -16.46
N ALA A 61 -5.15 -0.49 -16.23
CA ALA A 61 -3.69 -0.55 -16.21
C ALA A 61 -3.06 -0.11 -17.55
N ALA A 62 -3.61 -0.57 -18.68
CA ALA A 62 -3.14 -0.19 -20.01
C ALA A 62 -3.27 1.33 -20.27
N ARG A 63 -4.42 1.92 -19.91
CA ARG A 63 -4.62 3.38 -19.98
C ARG A 63 -3.66 4.12 -19.04
N GLY A 64 -3.41 3.58 -17.85
CA GLY A 64 -2.43 4.10 -16.90
C GLY A 64 -1.02 4.17 -17.49
N ALA A 65 -0.57 3.09 -18.15
CA ALA A 65 0.73 3.02 -18.79
C ALA A 65 0.88 4.06 -19.92
N GLN A 66 -0.13 4.19 -20.79
CA GLN A 66 -0.13 5.19 -21.87
C GLN A 66 -0.09 6.62 -21.33
N ASN A 67 -0.84 6.91 -20.26
CA ASN A 67 -0.81 8.21 -19.62
C ASN A 67 0.56 8.51 -19.00
N LEU A 68 1.21 7.52 -18.40
CA LEU A 68 2.54 7.66 -17.82
C LEU A 68 3.58 7.95 -18.92
N ASP A 69 3.53 7.26 -20.05
CA ASP A 69 4.43 7.47 -21.19
C ASP A 69 4.31 8.90 -21.73
N ARG A 70 3.08 9.39 -21.92
CA ARG A 70 2.85 10.80 -22.31
C ARG A 70 3.42 11.77 -21.27
N LYS A 71 3.23 11.51 -19.98
CA LYS A 71 3.74 12.39 -18.91
C LYS A 71 5.27 12.45 -18.90
N ILE A 72 5.93 11.32 -19.17
CA ILE A 72 7.39 11.24 -19.29
C ILE A 72 7.86 12.04 -20.52
N ALA A 73 7.18 11.95 -21.65
CA ALA A 73 7.51 12.72 -22.85
C ALA A 73 7.37 14.24 -22.63
N GLU A 74 6.26 14.67 -22.00
CA GLU A 74 6.03 16.07 -21.61
C GLU A 74 7.13 16.60 -20.67
N MET A 75 7.53 15.82 -19.65
CA MET A 75 8.60 16.21 -18.74
C MET A 75 9.94 16.35 -19.46
N LYS A 76 10.31 15.39 -20.32
CA LYS A 76 11.57 15.45 -21.08
C LYS A 76 11.63 16.68 -21.98
N GLN A 77 10.53 17.02 -22.63
CA GLN A 77 10.45 18.22 -23.46
C GLN A 77 10.60 19.49 -22.61
N THR A 78 9.89 19.55 -21.48
CA THR A 78 9.95 20.69 -20.55
C THR A 78 11.36 20.87 -19.97
N ASP A 79 12.01 19.79 -19.55
CA ASP A 79 13.37 19.81 -19.01
C ASP A 79 14.38 20.27 -20.08
N GLN A 80 14.21 19.83 -21.33
CA GLN A 80 15.05 20.26 -22.44
C GLN A 80 14.87 21.76 -22.76
N GLU A 81 13.64 22.27 -22.71
CA GLU A 81 13.34 23.70 -22.88
C GLU A 81 13.92 24.55 -21.73
N GLN A 82 13.87 24.06 -20.49
CA GLN A 82 14.49 24.75 -19.36
C GLN A 82 16.02 24.80 -19.48
N LEU A 83 16.66 23.69 -19.86
CA LEU A 83 18.10 23.66 -20.10
C LEU A 83 18.53 24.61 -21.23
N GLN A 84 17.74 24.76 -22.29
CA GLN A 84 18.04 25.71 -23.37
C GLN A 84 17.87 27.17 -22.97
N ASN A 85 17.01 27.48 -21.99
CA ASN A 85 16.81 28.84 -21.49
C ASN A 85 17.85 29.26 -20.43
N GLU A 86 18.58 28.30 -19.85
CA GLU A 86 19.67 28.57 -18.89
C GLU A 86 21.03 28.86 -19.54
N TYR A 87 21.18 28.66 -20.85
CA TYR A 87 22.39 28.97 -21.65
C TYR A 87 22.13 30.09 -22.66
#